data_AF-A0A8B5UKP7-F1
#
_entry.id   AF-A0A8B5UKP7-F1
#
_cell.length_a   1.000
_cell.length_b   1.000
_cell.length_c   1.000
_cell.angle_alpha   90.00
_cell.angle_beta   90.00
_cell.angle_gamma   90.00
#
_symmetry.space_group_name_H-M   'P 1'
#
loop_
_entity.id
_entity.type
_entity.pdbx_description
1 polymer ?
#
loop_
_entity_poly.entity_id
_entity_poly.type
_entity_poly.pdbx_seq_one_letter_code
_entity_poly.pdbx_strand_id
1 'polypeptide(L)'
;MDNYKIKVKDEAVFAEVVALCEQISGKSFPYPNISCDPDLWIFIGPEGAFGWSLDLDHSWSGLDLKELTLPQLRDLVVLKRNDVNDATHTGTGDSKYYVDSNGDSYIHNSIIWTEWKLDISILKPITQTQDPALISGADALRALADGKSVEYLYCDEEWIDASELQAKHFNSDCFTFRIKKRLIQIDGNEYTKEGAYAYLDKFYGGSTQ
;
A
#
# COMPACT_ATOMS: atom_id res chain seq x y z
N MET A 1 -19.08 10.77 5.19
CA MET A 1 -18.15 10.34 4.14
C MET A 1 -18.69 10.93 2.86
N ASP A 2 -17.87 11.67 2.12
CA ASP A 2 -18.28 12.26 0.84
C ASP A 2 -18.49 11.17 -0.21
N ASN A 3 -19.06 11.55 -1.35
CA ASN A 3 -19.16 10.68 -2.51
C ASN A 3 -17.93 10.88 -3.40
N TYR A 4 -17.31 9.78 -3.78
CA TYR A 4 -16.08 9.77 -4.54
C TYR A 4 -16.22 8.96 -5.82
N LYS A 5 -15.35 9.26 -6.79
CA LYS A 5 -15.16 8.47 -8.00
C LYS A 5 -13.68 8.32 -8.31
N ILE A 6 -13.29 7.19 -8.91
CA ILE A 6 -11.93 6.95 -9.37
C ILE A 6 -11.96 6.31 -10.76
N LYS A 7 -11.14 6.83 -11.68
CA LYS A 7 -10.99 6.27 -13.03
C LYS A 7 -10.00 5.11 -12.99
N VAL A 8 -10.40 3.97 -13.53
CA VAL A 8 -9.54 2.79 -13.68
C VAL A 8 -8.93 2.82 -15.08
N LYS A 9 -7.59 2.73 -15.19
CA LYS A 9 -6.88 2.89 -16.47
C LYS A 9 -6.31 1.57 -17.02
N ASP A 10 -6.12 0.59 -16.16
CA ASP A 10 -5.55 -0.71 -16.49
C ASP A 10 -5.95 -1.76 -15.45
N GLU A 11 -5.66 -3.02 -15.76
CA GLU A 11 -6.02 -4.17 -14.94
C GLU A 11 -5.29 -4.21 -13.58
N ALA A 12 -4.06 -3.69 -13.51
CA ALA A 12 -3.30 -3.66 -12.25
C ALA A 12 -3.90 -2.66 -11.26
N VAL A 13 -4.26 -1.46 -11.76
CA VAL A 13 -4.98 -0.45 -11.01
C VAL A 13 -6.38 -0.95 -10.63
N PHE A 14 -7.06 -1.69 -11.52
CA PHE A 14 -8.37 -2.26 -11.23
C PHE A 14 -8.34 -3.17 -9.99
N ALA A 15 -7.43 -4.15 -9.97
CA ALA A 15 -7.32 -5.11 -8.88
C ALA A 15 -7.05 -4.41 -7.54
N GLU A 16 -6.18 -3.40 -7.54
CA GLU A 16 -5.86 -2.64 -6.34
C GLU A 16 -7.06 -1.79 -5.87
N VAL A 17 -7.69 -1.03 -6.77
CA VAL A 17 -8.84 -0.19 -6.43
C VAL A 17 -9.97 -1.04 -5.84
N VAL A 18 -10.25 -2.20 -6.44
CA VAL A 18 -11.25 -3.14 -5.92
C VAL A 18 -10.91 -3.57 -4.50
N ALA A 19 -9.68 -4.04 -4.26
CA ALA A 19 -9.26 -4.49 -2.93
C ALA A 19 -9.36 -3.38 -1.87
N LEU A 20 -9.08 -2.12 -2.24
CA LEU A 20 -9.24 -0.97 -1.35
C LEU A 20 -10.70 -0.63 -1.09
N CYS A 21 -11.56 -0.68 -2.11
CA CYS A 21 -13.01 -0.47 -1.97
C CYS A 21 -13.67 -1.54 -1.07
N GLU A 22 -13.25 -2.80 -1.19
CA GLU A 22 -13.70 -3.89 -0.33
C GLU A 22 -13.31 -3.65 1.13
N GLN A 23 -12.09 -3.14 1.40
CA GLN A 23 -11.66 -2.77 2.75
C GLN A 23 -12.49 -1.62 3.35
N ILE A 24 -12.84 -0.62 2.55
CA ILE A 24 -13.68 0.50 3.00
C ILE A 24 -15.10 0.03 3.33
N SER A 25 -15.64 -0.87 2.52
CA SER A 25 -17.04 -1.27 2.54
C SER A 25 -17.36 -2.49 3.39
N GLY A 26 -16.36 -3.34 3.63
CA GLY A 26 -16.55 -4.68 4.20
C GLY A 26 -17.36 -5.62 3.31
N LYS A 27 -17.54 -5.30 2.02
CA LYS A 27 -18.34 -6.07 1.06
C LYS A 27 -17.51 -6.39 -0.16
N SER A 28 -17.67 -7.60 -0.68
CA SER A 28 -17.02 -8.01 -1.93
C SER A 28 -17.54 -7.21 -3.12
N PHE A 29 -16.63 -6.87 -4.02
CA PHE A 29 -16.97 -6.20 -5.26
C PHE A 29 -17.77 -7.16 -6.14
N PRO A 30 -18.94 -6.74 -6.65
CA PRO A 30 -19.73 -7.59 -7.52
C PRO A 30 -19.03 -7.67 -8.87
N TYR A 31 -18.04 -8.56 -9.00
CA TYR A 31 -17.19 -8.77 -10.16
C TYR A 31 -18.02 -8.89 -11.44
N PRO A 32 -17.97 -7.90 -12.34
CA PRO A 32 -18.37 -8.09 -13.71
C PRO A 32 -17.11 -8.30 -14.56
N ASN A 33 -17.27 -8.90 -15.74
CA ASN A 33 -16.20 -9.13 -16.72
C ASN A 33 -15.75 -7.80 -17.39
N ILE A 34 -15.37 -6.78 -16.61
CA ILE A 34 -15.25 -5.38 -17.04
C ILE A 34 -13.87 -4.78 -16.67
N SER A 35 -12.94 -5.57 -16.12
CA SER A 35 -11.65 -5.12 -15.60
C SER A 35 -10.72 -4.40 -16.60
N CYS A 36 -11.08 -4.35 -17.89
CA CYS A 36 -10.25 -3.83 -18.97
C CYS A 36 -10.91 -2.71 -19.81
N ASP A 37 -12.03 -2.14 -19.37
CA ASP A 37 -12.65 -1.03 -20.10
C ASP A 37 -11.97 0.31 -19.75
N PRO A 38 -11.44 1.06 -20.73
CA PRO A 38 -10.73 2.32 -20.49
C PRO A 38 -11.62 3.45 -19.95
N ASP A 39 -12.95 3.28 -20.00
CA ASP A 39 -13.93 4.23 -19.48
C ASP A 39 -14.59 3.75 -18.19
N LEU A 40 -14.02 2.74 -17.54
CA LEU A 40 -14.47 2.27 -16.23
C LEU A 40 -14.19 3.29 -15.11
N TRP A 41 -15.27 3.65 -14.43
CA TRP A 41 -15.26 4.40 -13.18
C TRP A 41 -15.77 3.54 -12.04
N ILE A 42 -15.12 3.64 -10.88
CA ILE A 42 -15.59 3.08 -9.62
C ILE A 42 -16.05 4.23 -8.72
N PHE A 43 -17.20 4.05 -8.08
CA PHE A 43 -17.84 5.05 -7.23
C PHE A 43 -17.86 4.55 -5.79
N ILE A 44 -17.58 5.43 -4.84
CA ILE A 44 -17.55 5.13 -3.41
C ILE A 44 -18.43 6.15 -2.70
N GLY A 45 -19.42 5.68 -1.98
CA GLY A 45 -20.44 6.48 -1.33
C GLY A 45 -20.42 6.31 0.19
N PRO A 46 -21.36 6.96 0.88
CA PRO A 46 -21.50 6.86 2.32
C PRO A 46 -21.68 5.40 2.76
N GLU A 47 -21.18 5.11 3.97
CA GLU A 47 -21.27 3.79 4.59
C GLU A 47 -20.64 2.65 3.77
N GLY A 48 -19.73 2.98 2.85
CA GLY A 48 -19.05 1.99 2.03
C GLY A 48 -19.93 1.41 0.93
N ALA A 49 -21.00 2.10 0.52
CA ALA A 49 -21.65 1.80 -0.75
C ALA A 49 -20.64 2.01 -1.88
N PHE A 50 -20.54 1.07 -2.82
CA PHE A 50 -19.72 1.29 -4.01
C PHE A 50 -20.35 0.62 -5.22
N GLY A 51 -20.01 1.11 -6.39
CA GLY A 51 -20.53 0.65 -7.67
C GLY A 51 -19.57 1.01 -8.80
N TRP A 52 -19.97 0.71 -10.03
CA TRP A 52 -19.17 0.99 -11.22
C TRP A 52 -20.05 1.49 -12.36
N SER A 53 -19.43 2.14 -13.34
CA SER A 53 -20.06 2.60 -14.56
C SER A 53 -19.03 2.69 -15.68
N LEU A 54 -19.48 2.47 -16.91
CA LEU A 54 -18.75 2.83 -18.13
C LEU A 54 -19.15 4.22 -18.65
N ASP A 55 -20.14 4.85 -18.01
CA ASP A 55 -20.67 6.16 -18.37
C ASP A 55 -20.66 7.08 -17.14
N LEU A 56 -20.04 8.26 -17.29
CA LEU A 56 -19.93 9.28 -16.24
C LEU A 56 -21.30 9.82 -15.78
N ASP A 57 -22.33 9.74 -16.63
CA ASP A 57 -23.62 10.38 -16.39
C ASP A 57 -24.63 9.48 -15.62
N HIS A 58 -24.35 8.18 -15.48
CA HIS A 58 -25.43 7.21 -15.21
C HIS A 58 -25.39 6.49 -13.85
N SER A 59 -24.29 6.42 -13.11
CA SER A 59 -24.25 5.58 -11.90
C SER A 59 -24.70 6.25 -10.60
N TRP A 60 -24.74 7.58 -10.52
CA TRP A 60 -25.30 8.34 -9.37
C TRP A 60 -25.69 9.77 -9.78
N SER A 61 -26.54 9.90 -10.80
CA SER A 61 -27.04 11.18 -11.30
C SER A 61 -27.59 12.04 -10.16
N GLY A 62 -26.97 13.21 -9.91
CA GLY A 62 -27.39 14.18 -8.90
C GLY A 62 -26.54 14.23 -7.61
N LEU A 63 -25.53 13.37 -7.46
CA LEU A 63 -24.55 13.49 -6.37
C LEU A 63 -23.32 14.28 -6.80
N ASP A 64 -22.79 15.11 -5.90
CA ASP A 64 -21.51 15.79 -6.07
C ASP A 64 -20.38 14.76 -5.82
N LEU A 65 -19.72 14.32 -6.90
CA LEU A 65 -18.71 13.27 -6.88
C LEU A 65 -17.31 13.87 -6.95
N LYS A 66 -16.54 13.68 -5.88
CA LYS A 66 -15.13 14.08 -5.82
C LYS A 66 -14.25 13.03 -6.48
N GLU A 67 -13.46 13.45 -7.47
CA GLU A 67 -12.51 12.54 -8.10
C GLU A 67 -11.32 12.27 -7.17
N LEU A 68 -10.98 11.00 -7.00
CA LEU A 68 -9.84 10.54 -6.21
C LEU A 68 -8.71 10.06 -7.12
N THR A 69 -7.50 10.34 -6.68
CA THR A 69 -6.31 9.61 -7.11
C THR A 69 -6.18 8.29 -6.32
N LEU A 70 -5.40 7.34 -6.84
CA LEU A 70 -5.14 6.08 -6.12
C LEU A 70 -4.49 6.28 -4.73
N PRO A 71 -3.51 7.19 -4.55
CA PRO A 71 -3.00 7.51 -3.22
C PRO A 71 -4.08 8.01 -2.25
N GLN A 72 -4.97 8.89 -2.69
CA GLN A 72 -6.06 9.40 -1.85
C GLN A 72 -7.07 8.30 -1.48
N LEU A 73 -7.28 7.31 -2.36
CA LEU A 73 -8.08 6.13 -2.01
C LEU A 73 -7.41 5.30 -0.90
N ARG A 74 -6.08 5.11 -0.94
CA ARG A 74 -5.32 4.44 0.13
C ARG A 74 -5.43 5.19 1.45
N ASP A 75 -5.36 6.52 1.42
CA ASP A 75 -5.54 7.36 2.62
C ASP A 75 -6.92 7.14 3.24
N LEU A 76 -7.98 7.10 2.42
CA LEU A 76 -9.34 6.80 2.91
C LEU A 76 -9.41 5.43 3.59
N VAL A 77 -8.71 4.41 3.08
CA VAL A 77 -8.65 3.09 3.70
C VAL A 77 -8.01 3.18 5.09
N VAL A 78 -6.87 3.86 5.21
CA VAL A 78 -6.17 4.03 6.50
C VAL A 78 -7.06 4.73 7.52
N LEU A 79 -7.65 5.87 7.14
CA LEU A 79 -8.52 6.64 8.02
C LEU A 79 -9.78 5.86 8.42
N LYS A 80 -10.31 5.00 7.53
CA LYS A 80 -11.47 4.16 7.81
C LYS A 80 -11.15 2.96 8.70
N ARG A 81 -10.04 2.27 8.43
CA ARG A 81 -9.54 1.14 9.23
C ARG A 81 -9.22 1.60 10.65
N ASN A 82 -8.71 2.82 10.78
CA ASN A 82 -8.49 3.47 12.06
C ASN A 82 -7.55 2.68 12.96
N ASP A 83 -6.49 2.13 12.37
CA ASP A 83 -5.44 1.43 13.09
C ASP A 83 -4.28 2.38 13.37
N VAL A 84 -3.89 2.51 14.64
CA VAL A 84 -2.76 3.34 15.07
C VAL A 84 -1.42 2.88 14.47
N ASN A 85 -1.32 1.61 14.08
CA ASN A 85 -0.13 1.06 13.45
C ASN A 85 0.07 1.56 12.01
N ASP A 86 -0.96 2.17 11.41
CA ASP A 86 -0.84 2.85 10.12
C ASP A 86 -0.09 4.17 10.20
N ALA A 87 0.34 4.60 11.40
CA ALA A 87 1.13 5.80 11.58
C ALA A 87 2.35 5.82 10.64
N THR A 88 2.50 6.93 9.93
CA THR A 88 3.65 7.19 9.07
C THR A 88 4.68 8.07 9.76
N HIS A 89 4.32 8.72 10.87
CA HIS A 89 5.18 9.66 11.59
C HIS A 89 4.99 9.58 13.11
N THR A 90 6.00 10.01 13.86
CA THR A 90 5.93 10.29 15.30
C THR A 90 6.19 11.77 15.59
N GLY A 91 5.50 12.28 16.60
CA GLY A 91 5.72 13.62 17.16
C GLY A 91 6.25 13.56 18.60
N THR A 92 6.12 14.67 19.32
CA THR A 92 6.50 14.79 20.73
C THR A 92 5.79 13.75 21.60
N GLY A 93 6.54 13.15 22.54
CA GLY A 93 6.01 12.15 23.46
C GLY A 93 5.48 10.88 22.79
N ASP A 94 6.12 10.47 21.69
CA ASP A 94 5.77 9.28 20.89
C ASP A 94 4.35 9.28 20.30
N SER A 95 3.74 10.47 20.22
CA SER A 95 2.43 10.66 19.59
C SER A 95 2.47 10.17 18.14
N LYS A 96 1.45 9.41 17.74
CA LYS A 96 1.37 8.79 16.42
C LYS A 96 0.60 9.66 15.44
N TYR A 97 1.20 9.88 14.28
CA TYR A 97 0.64 10.68 13.21
C TYR A 97 0.57 9.88 11.91
N TYR A 98 -0.53 10.06 11.20
CA TYR A 98 -0.66 9.71 9.79
C TYR A 98 -0.56 11.00 8.97
N VAL A 99 0.26 10.99 7.93
CA VAL A 99 0.33 12.06 6.93
C VAL A 99 -0.18 11.48 5.64
N ASP A 100 -1.24 12.08 5.10
CA ASP A 100 -1.89 11.61 3.88
C ASP A 100 -1.13 12.03 2.62
N SER A 101 -1.61 11.60 1.45
CA SER A 101 -1.00 11.94 0.16
C SER A 101 -1.11 13.41 -0.25
N ASN A 102 -1.99 14.19 0.38
CA ASN A 102 -2.09 15.63 0.19
C ASN A 102 -1.12 16.42 1.09
N GLY A 103 -0.51 15.75 2.07
CA GLY A 103 0.30 16.40 3.09
C GLY A 103 -0.54 16.99 4.22
N ASP A 104 -1.73 16.45 4.48
CA ASP A 104 -2.51 16.73 5.68
C ASP A 104 -2.15 15.73 6.77
N SER A 105 -2.07 16.21 8.02
CA SER A 105 -1.68 15.40 9.17
C SER A 105 -2.87 15.06 10.06
N TYR A 106 -2.87 13.83 10.57
CA TYR A 106 -3.87 13.26 11.45
C TYR A 106 -3.17 12.70 12.69
N ILE A 107 -3.66 13.03 13.88
CA ILE A 107 -3.19 12.47 15.15
C ILE A 107 -4.13 11.36 15.62
N HIS A 108 -3.57 10.23 16.07
CA HIS A 108 -4.38 9.18 16.70
C HIS A 108 -4.58 9.49 18.18
N ASN A 109 -5.82 9.79 18.58
CA ASN A 109 -6.14 10.15 19.97
C ASN A 109 -6.49 8.93 20.86
N SER A 110 -5.99 7.75 20.51
CA SER A 110 -6.32 6.42 21.08
C SER A 110 -7.70 5.88 20.71
N ILE A 111 -8.58 6.67 20.08
CA ILE A 111 -9.91 6.24 19.66
C ILE A 111 -10.03 6.34 18.14
N ILE A 112 -9.65 7.48 17.56
CA ILE A 112 -9.73 7.74 16.14
C ILE A 112 -8.57 8.59 15.62
N TRP A 113 -8.27 8.45 14.33
CA TRP A 113 -7.55 9.45 13.55
C TRP A 113 -8.37 10.75 13.51
N THR A 114 -7.77 11.85 13.95
CA THR A 114 -8.39 13.18 13.93
C THR A 114 -7.46 14.13 13.19
N GLU A 115 -7.99 14.88 12.23
CA GLU A 115 -7.23 15.89 11.50
C GLU A 115 -6.60 16.88 12.49
N TRP A 116 -5.30 17.10 12.35
CA TRP A 116 -4.54 17.99 13.20
C TRP A 116 -3.55 18.76 12.36
N LYS A 117 -3.90 19.98 11.98
CA LYS A 117 -3.04 20.81 11.12
C LYS A 117 -1.77 21.18 11.86
N LEU A 118 -0.65 20.66 11.37
CA LEU A 118 0.67 20.85 11.91
C LEU A 118 1.66 21.05 10.77
N ASP A 119 2.76 21.75 11.05
CA ASP A 119 3.92 21.71 10.17
C ASP A 119 4.54 20.30 10.21
N ILE A 120 4.36 19.51 9.14
CA ILE A 120 4.86 18.12 9.06
C ILE A 120 6.38 18.03 9.22
N SER A 121 7.13 19.09 8.92
CA SER A 121 8.59 19.09 9.05
C SER A 121 9.07 18.86 10.49
N ILE A 122 8.21 19.08 11.48
CA ILE A 122 8.53 18.83 12.90
C ILE A 122 8.31 17.37 13.30
N LEU A 123 7.62 16.59 12.46
CA LEU A 123 7.36 15.18 12.68
C LEU A 123 8.54 14.33 12.20
N LYS A 124 8.78 13.22 12.88
CA LYS A 124 9.80 12.24 12.50
C LYS A 124 9.13 11.12 11.70
N PRO A 125 9.51 10.87 10.44
CA PRO A 125 8.99 9.73 9.70
C PRO A 125 9.25 8.42 10.46
N ILE A 126 8.23 7.57 10.54
CA ILE A 126 8.38 6.18 10.94
C ILE A 126 8.93 5.47 9.71
N THR A 127 10.16 4.97 9.82
CA THR A 127 10.68 4.03 8.86
C THR A 127 9.88 2.74 9.01
N GLN A 128 8.76 2.63 8.31
CA GLN A 128 8.11 1.35 8.15
C GLN A 128 9.08 0.50 7.33
N THR A 129 9.74 -0.44 7.99
CA THR A 129 10.20 -1.65 7.31
C THR A 129 8.95 -2.28 6.73
N GLN A 130 8.57 -1.87 5.50
CA GLN A 130 7.56 -2.55 4.71
C GLN A 130 7.87 -4.04 4.84
N ASP A 131 6.99 -4.78 5.48
CA ASP A 131 7.14 -6.23 5.53
C ASP A 131 7.18 -6.68 4.06
N PRO A 132 8.26 -7.35 3.61
CA PRO A 132 8.37 -7.74 2.21
C PRO A 132 7.13 -8.56 1.84
N ALA A 133 6.53 -8.24 0.68
CA ALA A 133 5.32 -8.92 0.20
C ALA A 133 5.50 -10.44 0.29
N LEU A 134 4.55 -11.10 0.94
CA LEU A 134 4.56 -12.55 1.07
C LEU A 134 4.41 -13.19 -0.32
N ILE A 135 5.16 -14.25 -0.56
CA ILE A 135 5.15 -14.99 -1.83
C ILE A 135 4.70 -16.43 -1.57
N SER A 136 4.11 -17.06 -2.60
CA SER A 136 3.78 -18.48 -2.54
C SER A 136 5.07 -19.32 -2.46
N GLY A 137 5.00 -20.53 -1.92
CA GLY A 137 6.17 -21.43 -1.93
C GLY A 137 6.64 -21.82 -3.34
N ALA A 138 5.73 -21.85 -4.33
CA ALA A 138 6.10 -22.04 -5.74
C ALA A 138 6.93 -20.85 -6.27
N ASP A 139 6.56 -19.62 -5.92
CA ASP A 139 7.30 -18.42 -6.31
C ASP A 139 8.60 -18.28 -5.53
N ALA A 140 8.64 -18.73 -4.28
CA ALA A 140 9.86 -18.83 -3.47
C ALA A 140 10.89 -19.77 -4.11
N LEU A 141 10.48 -20.95 -4.59
CA LEU A 141 11.35 -21.86 -5.33
C LEU A 141 11.90 -21.25 -6.62
N ARG A 142 11.05 -20.56 -7.38
CA ARG A 142 11.48 -19.84 -8.60
C ARG A 142 12.48 -18.74 -8.26
N ALA A 143 12.23 -17.96 -7.21
CA ALA A 143 13.12 -16.90 -6.77
C ALA A 143 14.48 -17.43 -6.34
N LEU A 144 14.54 -18.55 -5.61
CA LEU A 144 15.79 -19.22 -5.27
C LEU A 144 16.53 -19.73 -6.52
N ALA A 145 15.82 -20.30 -7.49
CA ALA A 145 16.40 -20.73 -8.77
C ALA A 145 16.97 -19.55 -9.59
N ASP A 146 16.33 -18.38 -9.51
CA ASP A 146 16.80 -17.12 -10.10
C ASP A 146 17.97 -16.48 -9.32
N GLY A 147 18.45 -17.12 -8.25
CA GLY A 147 19.54 -16.63 -7.41
C GLY A 147 19.16 -15.47 -6.48
N LYS A 148 17.86 -15.28 -6.19
CA LYS A 148 17.39 -14.30 -5.21
C LYS A 148 17.43 -14.91 -3.80
N SER A 149 17.65 -14.06 -2.80
CA SER A 149 17.55 -14.45 -1.40
C SER A 149 16.09 -14.50 -0.96
N VAL A 150 15.66 -15.63 -0.41
CA VAL A 150 14.30 -15.85 0.11
C VAL A 150 14.40 -16.14 1.59
N GLU A 151 13.50 -15.57 2.37
CA GLU A 151 13.32 -15.88 3.79
C GLU A 151 12.00 -16.60 4.00
N TYR A 152 11.93 -17.44 5.03
CA TYR A 152 10.72 -18.12 5.46
C TYR A 152 10.43 -17.86 6.93
N LEU A 153 9.17 -17.99 7.31
CA LEU A 153 8.67 -17.96 8.67
C LEU A 153 8.01 -19.30 8.96
N TYR A 154 8.30 -19.88 10.12
CA TYR A 154 7.66 -21.10 10.63
C TYR A 154 7.14 -20.82 12.02
N CYS A 155 5.84 -21.02 12.25
CA CYS A 155 5.17 -20.76 13.52
C CYS A 155 5.36 -19.33 14.07
N ASP A 156 5.53 -18.34 13.19
CA ASP A 156 5.56 -16.91 13.51
C ASP A 156 6.69 -16.45 14.46
N GLU A 157 7.79 -17.21 14.56
CA GLU A 157 8.91 -16.87 15.44
C GLU A 157 9.85 -15.82 14.81
N GLU A 158 10.63 -16.18 13.79
CA GLU A 158 11.60 -15.30 13.13
C GLU A 158 11.77 -15.63 11.65
N TRP A 159 12.15 -14.63 10.83
CA TRP A 159 12.46 -14.82 9.42
C TRP A 159 13.84 -15.45 9.23
N ILE A 160 13.86 -16.63 8.62
CA ILE A 160 15.07 -17.46 8.45
C ILE A 160 15.36 -17.62 6.96
N ASP A 161 16.65 -17.76 6.59
CA ASP A 161 17.05 -17.99 5.21
C ASP A 161 16.49 -19.33 4.67
N ALA A 162 15.81 -19.27 3.52
CA ALA A 162 15.14 -20.42 2.91
C ALA A 162 16.06 -21.32 2.07
N SER A 163 17.34 -21.00 1.91
CA SER A 163 18.28 -21.77 1.08
C SER A 163 18.51 -23.20 1.60
N GLU A 164 18.31 -23.43 2.90
CA GLU A 164 18.47 -24.76 3.51
C GLU A 164 17.17 -25.58 3.53
N LEU A 165 16.03 -25.01 3.10
CA LEU A 165 14.76 -25.73 3.07
C LEU A 165 14.73 -26.78 1.95
N GLN A 166 14.29 -27.99 2.31
CA GLN A 166 13.94 -29.01 1.31
C GLN A 166 12.71 -28.60 0.51
N ALA A 167 12.68 -28.99 -0.78
CA ALA A 167 11.59 -28.66 -1.72
C ALA A 167 10.18 -28.98 -1.18
N LYS A 168 10.03 -30.04 -0.38
CA LYS A 168 8.74 -30.42 0.22
C LYS A 168 8.13 -29.34 1.13
N HIS A 169 8.93 -28.48 1.74
CA HIS A 169 8.46 -27.46 2.67
C HIS A 169 7.79 -26.28 1.95
N PHE A 170 8.13 -26.05 0.68
CA PHE A 170 7.52 -25.01 -0.15
C PHE A 170 6.08 -25.35 -0.60
N ASN A 171 5.65 -26.59 -0.42
CA ASN A 171 4.28 -27.02 -0.68
C ASN A 171 3.47 -27.20 0.62
N SER A 172 4.01 -26.77 1.77
CA SER A 172 3.35 -26.89 3.07
C SER A 172 2.76 -25.55 3.50
N ASP A 173 1.53 -25.58 4.00
CA ASP A 173 0.85 -24.41 4.54
C ASP A 173 1.42 -23.94 5.90
N CYS A 174 2.41 -24.67 6.45
CA CYS A 174 3.06 -24.31 7.70
C CYS A 174 4.19 -23.27 7.53
N PHE A 175 4.50 -22.89 6.29
CA PHE A 175 5.60 -21.98 5.98
C PHE A 175 5.10 -20.79 5.19
N THR A 176 5.50 -19.60 5.63
CA THR A 176 5.27 -18.35 4.90
C THR A 176 6.59 -17.89 4.30
N PHE A 177 6.58 -17.38 3.07
CA PHE A 177 7.80 -16.99 2.37
C PHE A 177 7.79 -15.51 1.97
N ARG A 178 8.98 -14.92 1.86
CA ARG A 178 9.17 -13.57 1.32
C ARG A 178 10.52 -13.43 0.61
N ILE A 179 10.65 -12.47 -0.29
CA ILE A 179 11.96 -12.12 -0.86
C ILE A 179 12.70 -11.23 0.14
N LYS A 180 13.92 -11.62 0.52
CA LYS A 180 14.79 -10.79 1.35
C LYS A 180 15.12 -9.51 0.60
N LYS A 181 14.82 -8.36 1.20
CA LYS A 181 15.17 -7.06 0.62
C LYS A 181 16.69 -6.95 0.51
N ARG A 182 17.19 -6.84 -0.73
CA ARG A 182 18.59 -6.52 -0.97
C ARG A 182 18.79 -5.03 -0.73
N LEU A 183 19.46 -4.71 0.37
CA LEU A 183 19.85 -3.35 0.68
C LEU A 183 21.19 -3.04 0.01
N ILE A 184 21.28 -1.86 -0.60
CA ILE A 184 22.46 -1.31 -1.24
C ILE A 184 23.04 -0.28 -0.27
N GLN A 185 24.32 -0.40 0.04
CA GLN A 185 25.01 0.62 0.83
C GLN A 185 25.52 1.75 -0.06
N ILE A 186 25.13 2.98 0.26
CA ILE A 186 25.64 4.21 -0.35
C ILE A 186 26.03 5.14 0.81
N ASP A 187 27.29 5.58 0.84
CA ASP A 187 27.84 6.47 1.87
C ASP A 187 27.54 6.03 3.32
N GLY A 188 27.60 4.72 3.57
CA GLY A 188 27.36 4.12 4.89
C GLY A 188 25.89 3.98 5.29
N ASN A 189 24.95 4.33 4.41
CA ASN A 189 23.51 4.17 4.62
C ASN A 189 22.94 3.06 3.72
N GLU A 190 21.94 2.33 4.21
CA GLU A 190 21.30 1.22 3.49
C GLU A 190 20.02 1.66 2.78
N TYR A 191 19.92 1.35 1.49
CA TYR A 191 18.79 1.71 0.64
C TYR A 191 18.22 0.50 -0.09
N THR A 192 16.91 0.48 -0.37
CA THR A 192 16.38 -0.41 -1.41
C THR A 192 16.94 -0.01 -2.77
N LYS A 193 16.78 -0.83 -3.81
CA LYS A 193 17.20 -0.48 -5.16
C LYS A 193 16.58 0.84 -5.64
N GLU A 194 15.29 1.03 -5.36
CA GLU A 194 14.54 2.24 -5.71
C GLU A 194 15.00 3.44 -4.87
N GLY A 195 15.23 3.23 -3.57
CA GLY A 195 15.78 4.27 -2.68
C GLY A 195 17.18 4.69 -3.07
N ALA A 196 18.01 3.76 -3.53
CA ALA A 196 19.34 4.02 -4.05
C ALA A 196 19.29 4.86 -5.33
N TYR A 197 18.37 4.57 -6.26
CA TYR A 197 18.17 5.41 -7.43
C TYR A 197 17.69 6.81 -7.07
N ALA A 198 16.72 6.94 -6.15
CA ALA A 198 16.26 8.25 -5.68
C ALA A 198 17.37 9.05 -4.99
N TYR A 199 18.22 8.38 -4.20
CA TYR A 199 19.40 8.99 -3.58
C TYR A 199 20.38 9.48 -4.65
N LEU A 200 20.74 8.62 -5.60
CA LEU A 200 21.69 8.98 -6.66
C LEU A 200 21.15 10.10 -7.55
N ASP A 201 19.86 10.11 -7.87
CA ASP A 201 19.24 11.17 -8.67
C ASP A 201 19.26 12.52 -7.93
N LYS A 202 18.94 12.52 -6.63
CA LYS A 202 18.96 13.72 -5.79
C LYS A 202 20.36 14.33 -5.62
N PHE A 203 21.39 13.51 -5.46
CA PHE A 203 22.75 13.97 -5.14
C PHE A 203 23.69 14.04 -6.36
N TYR A 204 23.42 13.27 -7.40
CA TYR A 204 24.28 13.13 -8.58
C TYR A 204 23.53 13.28 -9.93
N GLY A 205 22.19 13.27 -9.95
CA GLY A 205 21.37 13.42 -11.17
C GLY A 205 21.36 14.83 -11.77
N GLY A 206 21.93 15.82 -11.08
CA GLY A 206 22.10 17.18 -11.58
C GLY A 206 23.36 17.39 -12.41
N SER A 207 23.54 16.71 -13.54
CA SER A 207 24.51 17.16 -14.56
C SER A 207 24.24 16.61 -15.97
N THR A 208 23.32 17.28 -16.67
CA THR A 208 23.48 17.53 -18.11
C THR A 208 22.82 18.87 -18.43
N GLN A 209 23.66 19.90 -18.59
CA GLN A 209 23.38 21.02 -19.50
C GLN A 209 23.45 20.52 -20.93
#